data_AF-A0A109RCU9-F1
#
_entry.id   AF-A0A109RCU9-F1
#
_cell.length_a   1.000
_cell.length_b   1.000
_cell.length_c   1.000
_cell.angle_alpha   90.00
_cell.angle_beta   90.00
_cell.angle_gamma   90.00
#
_symmetry.space_group_name_H-M   'P 1'
#
loop_
_entity.id
_entity.type
_entity.pdbx_description
1 polymer ?
#
loop_
_entity_poly.entity_id
_entity_poly.type
_entity_poly.pdbx_seq_one_letter_code
_entity_poly.pdbx_strand_id
1 'polypeptide(L)' 'MNKFKKIVKQSGKNAYEISRETGIPNQNIYSYLNGTRTNPSLATGFKLADCLGIDINELRDAFTSK' A
#
# COMPACT_ATOMS: atom_id res chain seq x y z
N MET A 1 -9.35 -1.00 -11.23
CA MET A 1 -8.15 -0.46 -10.54
C MET A 1 -8.50 -0.26 -9.07
N ASN A 2 -7.81 -0.93 -8.15
CA ASN A 2 -8.14 -0.84 -6.72
C ASN A 2 -7.74 0.51 -6.12
N LYS A 3 -8.34 0.86 -4.97
CA LYS A 3 -8.14 2.16 -4.31
C LYS A 3 -6.70 2.34 -3.84
N PHE A 4 -6.04 1.27 -3.38
CA PHE A 4 -4.61 1.29 -3.04
C PHE A 4 -3.72 1.70 -4.22
N LYS A 5 -3.96 1.17 -5.42
CA LYS A 5 -3.22 1.54 -6.64
C LYS A 5 -3.44 3.00 -7.04
N LYS A 6 -4.59 3.60 -6.72
CA LYS A 6 -4.82 5.05 -6.91
C LYS A 6 -3.95 5.87 -5.97
N ILE A 7 -3.91 5.50 -4.68
CA ILE A 7 -3.07 6.15 -3.66
C ILE A 7 -1.59 6.10 -4.07
N VAL A 8 -1.11 4.92 -4.46
CA VAL A 8 0.28 4.76 -4.93
C VAL A 8 0.55 5.67 -6.13
N LYS A 9 -0.36 5.73 -7.11
CA LYS A 9 -0.20 6.63 -8.26
C LYS A 9 -0.20 8.11 -7.85
N GLN A 10 -1.00 8.51 -6.87
CA GLN A 10 -1.05 9.88 -6.35
C GLN A 10 0.20 10.26 -5.56
N SER A 11 0.81 9.30 -4.86
CA SER A 11 2.09 9.51 -4.15
C SER A 11 3.27 9.75 -5.10
N GLY A 12 3.13 9.45 -6.40
CA GLY A 12 4.21 9.51 -7.38
C GLY A 12 5.24 8.38 -7.27
N LYS A 13 5.12 7.50 -6.27
CA LYS A 13 6.04 6.39 -6.03
C LYS A 13 5.70 5.17 -6.87
N ASN A 14 6.73 4.41 -7.24
CA ASN A 14 6.59 3.09 -7.84
C ASN A 14 6.78 1.97 -6.78
N ALA A 15 6.47 0.72 -7.15
CA ALA A 15 6.54 -0.42 -6.23
C ALA A 15 7.94 -0.65 -5.66
N TYR A 16 8.99 -0.40 -6.45
CA TYR A 16 10.38 -0.53 -6.02
C TYR A 16 10.75 0.51 -4.95
N GLU A 17 10.34 1.76 -5.13
CA GLU A 17 10.57 2.82 -4.14
C GLU A 17 9.86 2.52 -2.82
N ILE A 18 8.59 2.10 -2.88
CA ILE A 18 7.84 1.70 -1.70
C ILE A 18 8.51 0.51 -1.02
N SER A 19 8.94 -0.50 -1.79
CA SER A 19 9.64 -1.67 -1.25
C SER A 19 10.91 -1.28 -0.52
N ARG A 20 11.72 -0.39 -1.12
CA ARG A 20 12.98 0.11 -0.55
C ARG A 20 12.76 0.91 0.73
N GLU A 21 11.75 1.78 0.77
CA GLU A 21 11.48 2.65 1.93
C GLU A 21 10.82 1.90 3.09
N THR A 22 9.92 0.96 2.80
CA THR A 22 9.18 0.23 3.83
C THR A 22 9.87 -1.06 4.30
N GLY A 23 10.83 -1.56 3.51
CA GLY A 23 11.42 -2.89 3.67
C GLY A 23 10.44 -4.04 3.36
N ILE A 24 9.28 -3.74 2.76
CA ILE A 24 8.30 -4.75 2.36
C ILE A 24 8.77 -5.37 1.04
N PRO A 25 8.78 -6.71 0.89
CA PRO A 25 9.15 -7.34 -0.37
C PRO A 25 8.31 -6.86 -1.54
N ASN A 26 8.95 -6.58 -2.67
CA ASN A 26 8.31 -6.07 -3.88
C ASN A 26 7.11 -6.92 -4.31
N GLN A 27 7.22 -8.25 -4.17
CA GLN A 27 6.12 -9.19 -4.42
C GLN A 27 4.85 -8.86 -3.62
N ASN A 28 4.98 -8.52 -2.34
CA ASN A 28 3.84 -8.14 -1.50
C ASN A 28 3.22 -6.83 -1.98
N ILE A 29 4.04 -5.84 -2.37
CA ILE A 29 3.55 -4.58 -2.94
C ILE A 29 2.70 -4.85 -4.19
N TYR A 30 3.17 -5.69 -5.10
CA TYR A 30 2.38 -6.10 -6.27
C TYR A 30 1.10 -6.86 -5.89
N SER A 31 1.13 -7.71 -4.86
CA SER A 31 -0.10 -8.37 -4.37
C SER A 31 -1.13 -7.36 -3.87
N TYR A 32 -0.71 -6.30 -3.16
CA TYR A 32 -1.59 -5.20 -2.74
C TYR A 32 -2.10 -4.39 -3.93
N LEU A 33 -1.24 -4.06 -4.91
CA LEU A 33 -1.61 -3.31 -6.11
C LEU A 33 -2.59 -4.07 -7.02
N ASN A 34 -2.48 -5.40 -7.05
CA ASN A 34 -3.35 -6.27 -7.83
C ASN A 34 -4.61 -6.70 -7.07
N GLY A 35 -4.68 -6.42 -5.76
CA GLY A 35 -5.81 -6.78 -4.91
C GLY A 35 -5.87 -8.25 -4.54
N THR A 36 -4.82 -9.04 -4.81
CA THR A 36 -4.74 -10.44 -4.36
C THR A 36 -4.46 -10.55 -2.87
N ARG A 37 -3.92 -9.48 -2.28
CA ARG A 37 -3.76 -9.32 -0.84
C ARG A 37 -4.43 -8.02 -0.41
N THR A 38 -5.35 -8.09 0.53
CA THR A 38 -6.11 -6.94 1.04
C THR A 38 -6.01 -6.77 2.54
N ASN A 39 -5.28 -7.64 3.24
CA ASN A 39 -5.12 -7.55 4.69
C ASN A 39 -3.63 -7.50 5.06
N PRO A 40 -2.97 -6.33 4.98
CA PRO A 40 -1.65 -6.16 5.56
C PRO A 40 -1.72 -6.32 7.08
N SER A 41 -0.63 -6.80 7.69
CA SER A 41 -0.51 -6.74 9.16
C SER A 41 -0.49 -5.28 9.62
N LEU A 42 -0.78 -5.04 10.90
CA LEU A 42 -0.78 -3.69 11.47
C LEU A 42 0.57 -2.97 11.23
N ALA A 43 1.69 -3.66 11.48
CA ALA A 43 3.03 -3.13 11.25
C ALA A 43 3.29 -2.79 9.78
N THR A 44 2.84 -3.63 8.84
CA THR A 44 2.94 -3.37 7.40
C THR A 44 2.05 -2.20 6.99
N GLY A 45 0.86 -2.11 7.59
CA GLY A 45 -0.07 -1.00 7.38
C GLY A 45 0.55 0.34 7.75
N PHE A 46 1.13 0.45 8.95
CA PHE A 46 1.82 1.68 9.38
C PHE A 46 2.96 2.05 8.43
N LYS A 47 3.83 1.10 8.07
CA LYS A 47 4.92 1.36 7.12
C LYS A 47 4.42 1.89 5.77
N LEU A 48 3.34 1.32 5.24
CA LEU A 48 2.74 1.77 3.99
C LEU A 48 2.11 3.16 4.13
N ALA A 49 1.40 3.42 5.23
CA ALA A 49 0.78 4.71 5.51
C ALA A 49 1.85 5.81 5.63
N ASP A 50 2.90 5.57 6.42
CA ASP A 50 4.02 6.50 6.60
C ASP A 50 4.75 6.77 5.27
N CYS A 51 5.04 5.72 4.48
CA CYS A 51 5.72 5.85 3.20
C CYS A 51 4.86 6.61 2.16
N LEU A 52 3.54 6.41 2.18
CA LEU A 52 2.63 7.03 1.24
C LEU A 52 2.13 8.41 1.73
N GLY A 53 2.45 8.80 2.97
CA GLY A 53 2.05 10.08 3.57
C GLY A 53 0.54 10.19 3.78
N ILE A 54 -0.13 9.08 4.10
CA ILE A 54 -1.59 9.02 4.30
C ILE A 54 -1.95 8.52 5.70
N ASP A 55 -3.18 8.77 6.14
CA ASP A 55 -3.65 8.21 7.40
C ASP A 55 -3.88 6.69 7.31
N ILE A 56 -3.63 5.99 8.42
CA ILE A 56 -3.81 4.53 8.48
C ILE A 56 -5.27 4.10 8.20
N ASN A 57 -6.25 4.94 8.52
CA ASN A 57 -7.66 4.71 8.19
C ASN A 57 -7.91 4.84 6.69
N GLU A 58 -7.27 5.80 6.01
CA GLU A 58 -7.35 5.91 4.54
C GLU A 58 -6.76 4.67 3.86
N LEU A 59 -5.65 4.16 4.40
CA LEU A 59 -5.04 2.92 3.93
C LEU A 59 -5.99 1.74 4.16
N ARG A 60 -6.62 1.63 5.34
CA ARG A 60 -7.59 0.58 5.66
C ARG A 60 -8.76 0.60 4.66
N ASP A 61 -9.35 1.76 4.42
CA ASP A 61 -10.47 1.94 3.49
C ASP A 61 -10.07 1.56 2.05
N ALA A 62 -8.79 1.72 1.70
CA ALA A 62 -8.27 1.31 0.40
C ALA A 62 -8.31 -0.20 0.15
N PHE A 63 -8.40 -0.99 1.22
CA PHE A 63 -8.43 -2.44 1.18
C PHE A 63 -9.81 -3.06 1.46
N THR A 64 -10.72 -2.35 2.14
CA THR A 64 -12.07 -2.83 2.49
C THR A 64 -13.15 -2.47 1.46
N SER A 65 -12.97 -1.42 0.66
CA SER A 65 -13.92 -1.12 -0.42
C SER A 65 -13.81 -2.15 -1.55
N LYS A 66 -14.74 -3.12 -1.56
CA LYS A 66 -15.07 -3.95 -2.73
C LYS A 66 -15.67 -3.10 -3.85
#